data_AF-A0A419X3P7-F1
#
_entry.id   AF-A0A419X3P7-F1
#
_cell.length_a   1.000
_cell.length_b   1.000
_cell.length_c   1.000
_cell.angle_alpha   90.00
_cell.angle_beta   90.00
_cell.angle_gamma   90.00
#
_symmetry.space_group_name_H-M   'P 1'
#
loop_
_entity.id
_entity.type
_entity.pdbx_description
1 polymer ?
#
loop_
_entity_poly.entity_id
_entity_poly.type
_entity_poly.pdbx_seq_one_letter_code
_entity_poly.pdbx_strand_id
1 'polypeptide(L)'
;MKAKCYLSGPVSNQPTGKVRAQFMAAQILVKDAFQAVNPTENVKPDEDWGKAMIKCLNDLLDCQAILMLPGWQESPGARIERDFAERIGMRILTIEDVNPRLHDCECDETLVVVKGYEACVMCGRVREAELKKEVA
;
A
#
# COMPACT_ATOMS: atom_id res chain seq x y z
N MET A 1 1.29 20.61 9.96
CA MET A 1 0.56 19.37 9.61
C MET A 1 1.36 18.63 8.54
N LYS A 2 1.42 17.30 8.57
CA LYS A 2 2.08 16.51 7.51
C LYS A 2 1.21 16.51 6.25
N ALA A 3 1.82 16.47 5.07
CA ALA A 3 1.10 16.29 3.82
C ALA A 3 0.44 14.89 3.78
N LYS A 4 -0.73 14.77 3.17
CA LYS A 4 -1.42 13.49 2.98
C LYS A 4 -0.85 12.74 1.78
N CYS A 5 -0.58 11.45 1.97
CA CYS A 5 -0.11 10.54 0.92
C CYS A 5 -1.06 9.36 0.78
N TYR A 6 -1.68 9.21 -0.39
CA TYR A 6 -2.56 8.10 -0.70
C TYR A 6 -1.76 6.84 -1.05
N LEU A 7 -2.12 5.69 -0.49
CA LEU A 7 -1.46 4.41 -0.79
C LEU A 7 -2.23 3.69 -1.90
N SER A 8 -1.56 3.41 -3.02
CA SER A 8 -2.20 2.81 -4.20
C SER A 8 -1.55 1.50 -4.61
N GLY A 9 -2.32 0.41 -4.63
CA GLY A 9 -1.81 -0.95 -4.88
C GLY A 9 -2.89 -1.97 -5.22
N PRO A 10 -2.51 -3.22 -5.50
CA PRO A 10 -3.47 -4.30 -5.78
C PRO A 10 -4.30 -4.67 -4.53
N VAL A 11 -5.62 -4.67 -4.67
CA VAL A 11 -6.57 -5.04 -3.60
C VAL A 11 -7.51 -6.16 -4.05
N SER A 12 -8.21 -5.98 -5.18
CA SER A 12 -9.16 -6.97 -5.70
C SER A 12 -8.49 -8.30 -6.04
N ASN A 13 -9.19 -9.42 -5.78
CA ASN A 13 -8.72 -10.79 -6.02
C ASN A 13 -7.41 -11.15 -5.29
N GLN A 14 -7.04 -10.44 -4.22
CA GLN A 14 -5.91 -10.77 -3.37
C GLN A 14 -6.38 -11.29 -2.00
N PRO A 15 -5.62 -12.18 -1.34
CA PRO A 15 -5.89 -12.57 0.04
C PRO A 15 -5.92 -11.35 0.97
N THR A 16 -6.95 -11.24 1.82
CA THR A 16 -7.10 -10.08 2.73
C THR A 16 -5.90 -9.90 3.67
N GLY A 17 -5.26 -11.00 4.11
CA GLY A 17 -4.04 -10.96 4.92
C GLY A 17 -2.88 -10.28 4.19
N LYS A 18 -2.64 -10.69 2.93
CA LYS A 18 -1.63 -10.11 2.04
C LYS A 18 -1.84 -8.61 1.83
N VAL A 19 -3.06 -8.21 1.49
CA VAL A 19 -3.42 -6.79 1.27
C VAL A 19 -3.16 -5.99 2.54
N ARG A 20 -3.66 -6.45 3.70
CA ARG A 20 -3.47 -5.72 4.96
C ARG A 20 -2.00 -5.61 5.35
N ALA A 21 -1.22 -6.69 5.18
CA ALA A 21 0.22 -6.65 5.45
C ALA A 21 0.92 -5.60 4.57
N GLN A 22 0.64 -5.61 3.25
CA GLN A 22 1.23 -4.67 2.30
C GLN A 22 0.93 -3.21 2.64
N PHE A 23 -0.35 -2.89 2.83
CA PHE A 23 -0.79 -1.52 3.09
C PHE A 23 -0.32 -1.03 4.47
N MET A 24 -0.30 -1.89 5.49
CA MET A 24 0.24 -1.52 6.81
C MET A 24 1.75 -1.28 6.77
N ALA A 25 2.51 -2.11 6.05
CA ALA A 25 3.93 -1.89 5.83
C ALA A 25 4.19 -0.53 5.15
N ALA A 26 3.40 -0.19 4.13
CA ALA A 26 3.48 1.10 3.46
C ALA A 26 3.08 2.29 4.36
N GLN A 27 2.04 2.14 5.20
CA GLN A 27 1.67 3.16 6.19
C GLN A 27 2.83 3.42 7.15
N ILE A 28 3.52 2.37 7.62
CA ILE A 28 4.69 2.52 8.49
C ILE A 28 5.84 3.19 7.74
N LEU A 29 6.09 2.81 6.49
CA LEU A 29 7.17 3.35 5.68
C LEU A 29 7.09 4.88 5.54
N VAL A 30 5.88 5.40 5.28
CA VAL A 30 5.70 6.83 5.02
C VAL A 30 5.40 7.65 6.28
N LYS A 31 5.21 7.01 7.44
CA LYS A 31 4.64 7.65 8.65
C LYS A 31 5.38 8.90 9.11
N ASP A 32 6.69 8.95 8.90
CA ASP A 32 7.53 10.05 9.40
C ASP A 32 7.43 11.29 8.50
N ALA A 33 7.22 11.10 7.20
CA ALA A 33 7.12 12.17 6.20
C ALA A 33 5.67 12.58 5.87
N PHE A 34 4.72 11.64 5.92
CA PHE A 34 3.35 11.85 5.44
C PHE A 34 2.31 11.37 6.45
N GLN A 35 1.10 11.90 6.31
CA GLN A 35 -0.11 11.29 6.83
C GLN A 35 -0.63 10.31 5.77
N ALA A 36 -0.50 9.00 6.02
CA ALA A 36 -0.97 8.00 5.08
C ALA A 36 -2.50 7.97 4.99
N VAL A 37 -3.03 7.87 3.78
CA VAL A 37 -4.44 7.59 3.49
C VAL A 37 -4.49 6.19 2.89
N ASN A 38 -5.09 5.25 3.64
CA ASN A 38 -5.13 3.84 3.27
C ASN A 38 -6.54 3.46 2.80
N PRO A 39 -6.75 3.18 1.49
CA PRO A 39 -8.08 2.87 0.98
C PRO A 39 -8.69 1.60 1.57
N THR A 40 -7.88 0.68 2.10
CA THR A 40 -8.37 -0.56 2.71
C THR A 40 -9.11 -0.36 4.03
N GLU A 41 -9.04 0.86 4.61
CA GLU A 41 -9.79 1.25 5.80
C GLU A 41 -11.22 1.70 5.47
N ASN A 42 -11.44 2.22 4.25
CA ASN A 42 -12.70 2.83 3.82
C ASN A 42 -13.49 1.98 2.81
N VAL A 43 -12.83 1.03 2.14
CA VAL A 43 -13.43 0.12 1.16
C VAL A 43 -13.66 -1.25 1.77
N LYS A 44 -14.90 -1.76 1.67
CA LYS A 44 -15.23 -3.11 2.13
C LYS A 44 -14.85 -4.18 1.09
N PRO A 45 -14.45 -5.39 1.50
CA PRO A 45 -14.05 -6.45 0.57
C PRO A 45 -15.13 -6.88 -0.44
N ASP A 46 -16.40 -6.72 -0.08
CA ASP A 46 -17.59 -7.12 -0.84
C ASP A 46 -18.29 -5.93 -1.53
N GLU A 47 -17.70 -4.75 -1.49
CA GLU A 47 -18.27 -3.56 -2.10
C GLU A 47 -18.20 -3.64 -3.64
N ASP A 48 -19.26 -3.17 -4.30
CA ASP A 48 -19.29 -3.01 -5.75
C ASP A 48 -18.07 -2.19 -6.21
N TRP A 49 -17.38 -2.70 -7.24
CA TRP A 49 -16.11 -2.13 -7.68
C TRP A 49 -16.23 -0.65 -8.08
N GLY A 50 -17.33 -0.26 -8.75
CA GLY A 50 -17.55 1.13 -9.14
C GLY A 50 -17.73 2.04 -7.93
N LYS A 51 -18.51 1.60 -6.94
CA LYS A 51 -18.68 2.33 -5.67
C LYS A 51 -17.38 2.44 -4.88
N ALA A 52 -16.62 1.35 -4.78
CA ALA A 52 -15.31 1.34 -4.15
C ALA A 52 -14.35 2.33 -4.84
N MET A 53 -14.31 2.34 -6.17
CA MET A 53 -13.45 3.23 -6.96
C MET A 53 -13.80 4.71 -6.74
N ILE A 54 -15.09 5.06 -6.70
CA ILE A 54 -15.53 6.44 -6.41
C ILE A 54 -15.05 6.89 -5.02
N LYS A 55 -15.12 6.01 -4.00
CA LYS A 55 -14.58 6.31 -2.67
C LYS A 55 -13.07 6.50 -2.69
N CYS A 56 -12.34 5.62 -3.35
CA CYS A 56 -10.89 5.73 -3.51
C CYS A 56 -10.50 7.08 -4.14
N LEU A 57 -11.19 7.50 -5.21
CA LEU A 57 -10.94 8.79 -5.84
C LEU A 57 -11.29 9.95 -4.92
N ASN A 58 -12.37 9.87 -4.14
CA ASN A 58 -12.71 10.90 -3.16
C ASN A 58 -11.65 11.03 -2.06
N ASP A 59 -11.13 9.91 -1.55
CA ASP A 59 -10.04 9.91 -0.56
C ASP A 59 -8.74 10.48 -1.17
N LEU A 60 -8.50 10.23 -2.46
CA LEU A 60 -7.34 10.71 -3.20
C LEU A 60 -7.38 12.23 -3.45
N LEU A 61 -8.56 12.85 -3.61
CA LEU A 61 -8.72 14.29 -3.86
C LEU A 61 -8.07 15.18 -2.79
N ASP A 62 -8.08 14.74 -1.53
CA ASP A 62 -7.52 15.49 -0.42
C ASP A 62 -5.99 15.29 -0.24
N CYS A 63 -5.36 14.47 -1.08
CA CYS A 63 -3.96 14.09 -0.96
C CYS A 63 -3.02 14.99 -1.78
N GLN A 64 -1.77 15.11 -1.31
CA GLN A 64 -0.71 15.87 -2.01
C GLN A 64 0.26 14.95 -2.75
N ALA A 65 0.27 13.67 -2.38
CA ALA A 65 1.07 12.64 -3.01
C ALA A 65 0.30 11.32 -3.09
N ILE A 66 0.73 10.46 -4.01
CA ILE A 66 0.31 9.07 -4.12
C ILE A 66 1.56 8.19 -4.10
N LEU A 67 1.59 7.18 -3.23
CA LEU A 67 2.63 6.16 -3.20
C LEU A 67 2.15 4.93 -3.95
N MET A 68 2.85 4.58 -5.02
CA MET A 68 2.57 3.40 -5.83
C MET A 68 3.23 2.17 -5.22
N LEU A 69 2.42 1.21 -4.75
CA LEU A 69 2.87 -0.01 -4.09
C LEU A 69 3.25 -1.11 -5.10
N PRO A 70 4.10 -2.08 -4.71
CA PRO A 70 4.47 -3.18 -5.59
C PRO A 70 3.26 -3.89 -6.21
N GLY A 71 3.30 -4.06 -7.54
CA GLY A 71 2.22 -4.67 -8.32
C GLY A 71 1.11 -3.72 -8.77
N TRP A 72 1.25 -2.40 -8.55
CA TRP A 72 0.25 -1.41 -8.99
C TRP A 72 -0.03 -1.46 -10.49
N GLN A 73 0.98 -1.79 -11.32
CA GLN A 73 0.86 -1.86 -12.77
C GLN A 73 -0.21 -2.86 -13.22
N GLU A 74 -0.38 -3.94 -12.45
CA GLU A 74 -1.35 -4.99 -12.75
C GLU A 74 -2.74 -4.71 -12.16
N SER A 75 -2.86 -3.75 -11.24
CA SER A 75 -4.11 -3.37 -10.58
C SER A 75 -4.90 -2.35 -11.41
N PRO A 76 -6.10 -2.68 -11.92
CA PRO A 76 -6.92 -1.72 -12.67
C PRO A 76 -7.24 -0.46 -11.86
N GLY A 77 -7.53 -0.60 -10.56
CA GLY A 77 -7.81 0.52 -9.68
C GLY A 77 -6.60 1.42 -9.47
N ALA A 78 -5.43 0.83 -9.20
CA ALA A 78 -4.21 1.62 -8.99
C ALA A 78 -3.75 2.35 -10.24
N ARG A 79 -3.98 1.78 -11.44
CA ARG A 79 -3.72 2.48 -12.71
C ARG A 79 -4.63 3.70 -12.90
N ILE A 80 -5.91 3.60 -12.52
CA ILE A 80 -6.86 4.71 -12.57
C ILE A 80 -6.44 5.80 -11.58
N GLU A 81 -6.12 5.43 -10.34
CA GLU A 81 -5.66 6.36 -9.30
C GLU A 81 -4.37 7.08 -9.73
N ARG A 82 -3.41 6.37 -10.33
CA ARG A 82 -2.19 6.98 -10.87
C ARG A 82 -2.46 7.94 -12.02
N ASP A 83 -3.25 7.55 -13.01
CA ASP A 83 -3.58 8.43 -14.16
C ASP A 83 -4.34 9.68 -13.69
N PHE A 84 -5.25 9.52 -12.72
CA PHE A 84 -5.93 10.64 -12.08
C PHE A 84 -4.93 11.57 -11.38
N ALA A 85 -4.07 11.03 -10.53
CA ALA A 85 -3.04 11.78 -9.80
C ALA A 85 -2.10 12.54 -10.76
N GLU A 86 -1.67 11.88 -11.85
CA GLU A 86 -0.83 12.48 -12.89
C GLU A 86 -1.51 13.69 -13.55
N ARG A 87 -2.77 13.54 -13.95
CA ARG A 87 -3.54 14.59 -14.64
C ARG A 87 -3.81 15.81 -13.78
N ILE A 88 -3.91 15.65 -12.47
CA ILE A 88 -4.11 16.77 -11.54
C ILE A 88 -2.79 17.35 -11.00
N GLY A 89 -1.63 16.84 -11.45
CA GLY A 89 -0.31 17.32 -11.03
C GLY A 89 0.07 16.90 -9.60
N MET A 90 -0.50 15.81 -9.09
CA MET A 90 -0.12 15.26 -7.79
C MET A 90 1.26 14.60 -7.85
N ARG A 91 2.00 14.61 -6.73
CA ARG A 91 3.29 13.93 -6.64
C ARG A 91 3.10 12.42 -6.67
N ILE A 92 3.61 11.76 -7.71
CA ILE A 92 3.64 10.30 -7.80
C ILE A 92 4.97 9.82 -7.21
N LEU A 93 4.89 8.98 -6.19
CA LEU A 93 6.02 8.44 -5.46
C LEU A 93 6.13 6.94 -5.66
N THR A 94 7.36 6.45 -5.68
CA THR A 94 7.76 5.05 -5.62
C THR A 94 8.33 4.73 -4.24
N ILE A 95 8.62 3.45 -3.98
CA ILE A 95 9.26 3.03 -2.72
C ILE A 95 10.67 3.63 -2.62
N GLU A 96 11.38 3.70 -3.75
CA GLU A 96 12.69 4.31 -3.91
C GLU A 96 12.69 5.79 -3.48
N ASP A 97 11.64 6.53 -3.84
CA ASP A 97 11.52 7.96 -3.50
C ASP A 97 11.34 8.20 -1.99
N VAL A 98 10.72 7.26 -1.28
CA VAL A 98 10.41 7.39 0.16
C VAL A 98 11.36 6.60 1.06
N ASN A 99 12.15 5.68 0.49
CA ASN A 99 13.13 4.88 1.22
C ASN A 99 14.53 4.97 0.60
N PRO A 100 15.38 5.90 1.07
CA PRO A 100 16.76 6.01 0.57
C PRO A 100 17.64 4.79 0.94
N ARG A 101 17.20 3.94 1.87
CA ARG A 101 17.90 2.71 2.29
C ARG A 101 17.31 1.44 1.66
N LEU A 102 16.54 1.57 0.58
CA LEU A 102 15.96 0.42 -0.10
C LEU A 102 17.01 -0.62 -0.52
N HIS A 103 18.18 -0.16 -0.97
CA HIS A 103 19.26 -1.03 -1.42
C HIS A 103 19.91 -1.87 -0.31
N ASP A 104 19.73 -1.48 0.95
CA ASP A 104 20.23 -2.21 2.12
C ASP A 104 19.19 -3.25 2.63
N CYS A 105 18.08 -3.43 1.92
CA CYS A 105 16.96 -4.25 2.39
C CYS A 105 17.22 -5.75 2.23
N GLU A 106 17.33 -6.46 3.36
CA GLU A 106 17.45 -7.93 3.40
C GLU A 106 16.09 -8.66 3.54
N CYS A 107 14.97 -7.91 3.59
CA CYS A 107 13.60 -8.45 3.68
C CYS A 107 13.28 -9.33 4.90
N ASP A 108 14.14 -9.41 5.92
CA ASP A 108 13.94 -10.32 7.06
C ASP A 108 13.89 -9.62 8.43
N GLU A 109 14.24 -8.33 8.51
CA GLU A 109 14.37 -7.62 9.80
C GLU A 109 13.15 -6.78 10.20
N THR A 110 12.56 -6.05 9.24
CA THR A 110 11.45 -5.12 9.51
C THR A 110 10.17 -5.60 8.83
N LEU A 111 9.49 -6.53 9.49
CA LEU A 111 8.32 -7.22 8.96
C LEU A 111 7.03 -6.87 9.71
N VAL A 112 5.97 -6.63 8.95
CA VAL A 112 4.60 -6.59 9.45
C VAL A 112 3.96 -7.95 9.18
N VAL A 113 3.48 -8.62 10.22
CA VAL A 113 2.82 -9.93 10.08
C VAL A 113 1.31 -9.77 10.27
N VAL A 114 0.53 -10.14 9.25
CA VAL A 114 -0.93 -10.13 9.29
C VAL A 114 -1.49 -11.41 8.71
N LYS A 115 -2.23 -12.19 9.52
CA LYS A 115 -2.97 -13.39 9.09
C LYS A 115 -2.16 -14.34 8.19
N GLY A 116 -0.95 -14.69 8.60
CA GLY A 116 -0.09 -15.61 7.85
C GLY A 116 0.64 -14.99 6.66
N TYR A 117 0.67 -13.66 6.54
CA TYR A 117 1.48 -12.95 5.56
C TYR A 117 2.44 -12.02 6.28
N GLU A 118 3.65 -11.89 5.75
CA GLU A 118 4.63 -10.93 6.20
C GLU A 118 4.99 -9.95 5.08
N ALA A 119 5.00 -8.66 5.43
CA ALA A 119 5.33 -7.57 4.53
C ALA A 119 6.54 -6.79 5.04
N CYS A 120 7.57 -6.66 4.20
CA CYS A 120 8.73 -5.86 4.53
C CYS A 120 8.39 -4.38 4.45
N VAL A 121 8.60 -3.65 5.55
CA VAL A 121 8.37 -2.19 5.62
C VAL A 121 9.28 -1.44 4.66
N MET A 122 10.50 -1.94 4.44
CA MET A 122 11.51 -1.24 3.64
C MET A 122 11.21 -1.28 2.14
N CYS A 123 10.87 -2.45 1.60
CA CYS A 123 10.70 -2.64 0.15
C CYS A 123 9.25 -2.92 -0.28
N GLY A 124 8.32 -3.10 0.66
CA GLY A 124 6.93 -3.44 0.37
C GLY A 124 6.71 -4.87 -0.16
N ARG A 125 7.75 -5.72 -0.18
CA ARG A 125 7.63 -7.14 -0.56
C ARG A 125 6.75 -7.86 0.44
N VAL A 126 5.85 -8.71 -0.06
CA VAL A 126 4.95 -9.53 0.78
C VAL A 126 5.10 -11.00 0.42
N ARG A 127 5.20 -11.86 1.44
CA ARG A 127 5.23 -13.32 1.29
C ARG A 127 4.33 -13.99 2.33
N GLU A 128 3.99 -15.25 2.10
CA GLU A 128 3.36 -16.06 3.14
C GLU A 128 4.38 -16.28 4.26
N ALA A 129 3.95 -16.08 5.50
CA ALA A 129 4.77 -16.34 6.66
C ALA A 129 4.89 -17.86 6.85
N GLU A 130 6.10 -18.35 6.97
CA GLU A 130 6.32 -19.75 7.34
C GLU A 130 5.76 -19.96 8.75
N LEU A 131 4.74 -20.82 8.87
CA LEU A 131 4.32 -21.36 10.15
C LEU A 131 5.52 -22.10 10.73
N LYS A 132 6.23 -21.48 11.68
CA LYS A 132 7.13 -22.23 12.57
C LYS A 132 6.25 -23.30 13.21
N LYS A 133 6.41 -24.55 12.78
CA LYS A 133 5.85 -25.70 13.48
C LYS A 133 6.31 -25.54 14.92
N GLU A 134 5.38 -25.22 15.82
CA GLU A 134 5.64 -25.36 17.24
C GLU A 134 6.09 -26.80 17.43
N VAL A 135 7.35 -26.96 17.83
CA VAL A 135 7.87 -28.26 18.26
C VAL A 135 7.11 -28.56 19.54
N ALA A 136 6.17 -29.51 19.44
CA ALA A 136 5.44 -30.08 20.57
C ALA A 136 6.39 -30.72 21.58
#